data_AF-A0A949KRE0-F1
#
_entry.id   AF-A0A949KRE0-F1
#
_cell.length_a   1.000
_cell.length_b   1.000
_cell.length_c   1.000
_cell.angle_alpha   90.00
_cell.angle_beta   90.00
_cell.angle_gamma   90.00
#
_symmetry.space_group_name_H-M   'P 1'
#
loop_
_entity.id
_entity.type
_entity.pdbx_description
1 polymer ?
#
loop_
_entity_poly.entity_id
_entity_poly.type
_entity_poly.pdbx_seq_one_letter_code
_entity_poly.pdbx_strand_id
1 'polypeptide(L)'
;MHKEQISQELLTRITNKAESTIREVISAALTEEINRALTQALTEGEFYRAISTDLQEGLKSIYREINTAATSTGSEPQVAAPPVADEMFSEASTQLGAILQTTEKATESIMELVEKHLDSSERAMTLLDSLDNGAARPEIAELRAGNQALSEDLMEIMTALSFQDLTGQRIKRIVAALQQIEKVVFELYMATGLSMKALELNPEQSVEEIRQTSKARATSLKGPQDASSQTDVDDLLSQLGL
;
A
#
# COMPACT_ATOMS: atom_id res chain seq x y z
N MET A 1 73.53 45.59 29.20
CA MET A 1 73.09 46.70 28.30
C MET A 1 72.91 46.21 26.86
N HIS A 2 73.95 45.97 26.05
CA HIS A 2 73.78 45.65 24.62
C HIS A 2 73.14 44.28 24.31
N LYS A 3 73.46 43.23 25.07
CA LYS A 3 72.85 41.89 24.93
C LYS A 3 71.34 41.87 25.23
N GLU A 4 70.88 42.77 26.10
CA GLU A 4 69.49 42.80 26.59
C GLU A 4 68.56 43.49 25.59
N GLN A 5 69.03 44.57 24.95
CA GLN A 5 68.32 45.21 23.83
C GLN A 5 68.21 44.28 22.62
N ILE A 6 69.28 43.55 22.28
CA ILE A 6 69.25 42.58 21.16
C ILE A 6 68.26 41.44 21.46
N SER A 7 68.19 40.97 22.71
CA SER A 7 67.23 39.92 23.10
C SER A 7 65.78 40.40 23.04
N GLN A 8 65.50 41.65 23.43
CA GLN A 8 64.16 42.23 23.33
C GLN A 8 63.73 42.48 21.88
N GLU A 9 64.65 42.94 21.03
CA GLU A 9 64.36 43.14 19.60
C GLU A 9 64.11 41.79 18.90
N LEU A 10 64.90 40.75 19.22
CA LEU A 10 64.69 39.40 18.72
C LEU A 10 63.35 38.81 19.21
N LEU A 11 63.02 38.98 20.50
CA LEU A 11 61.73 38.56 21.05
C LEU A 11 60.57 39.24 20.32
N THR A 12 60.65 40.55 20.11
CA THR A 12 59.59 41.31 19.43
C THR A 12 59.43 40.88 17.96
N ARG A 13 60.54 40.63 17.25
CA ARG A 13 60.49 40.09 15.89
C ARG A 13 59.93 38.68 15.83
N ILE A 14 60.31 37.82 16.78
CA ILE A 14 59.79 36.45 16.87
C ILE A 14 58.30 36.47 17.18
N THR A 15 57.84 37.30 18.12
CA THR A 15 56.43 37.43 18.48
C THR A 15 55.60 37.94 17.30
N ASN A 16 56.02 39.01 16.62
CA ASN A 16 55.28 39.53 15.46
C ASN A 16 55.26 38.54 14.30
N LYS A 17 56.37 37.82 14.08
CA LYS A 17 56.44 36.77 13.05
C LYS A 17 55.54 35.59 13.42
N ALA A 18 55.56 35.14 14.67
CA ALA A 18 54.71 34.08 15.17
C ALA A 18 53.23 34.46 15.08
N GLU A 19 52.86 35.68 15.46
CA GLU A 19 51.48 36.18 15.35
C GLU A 19 51.00 36.18 13.89
N SER A 20 51.81 36.70 12.97
CA SER A 20 51.51 36.70 11.54
C SER A 20 51.35 35.28 10.99
N THR A 21 52.28 34.39 11.30
CA THR A 21 52.26 33.00 10.82
C THR A 21 51.08 32.22 11.43
N ILE A 22 50.79 32.41 12.72
CA ILE A 22 49.63 31.79 13.38
C ILE A 22 48.34 32.30 12.74
N ARG A 23 48.23 33.60 12.46
CA ARG A 23 47.03 34.19 11.83
C ARG A 23 46.81 33.64 10.42
N GLU A 24 47.86 33.53 9.61
CA GLU A 24 47.78 32.91 8.29
C GLU A 24 47.38 31.44 8.36
N VAL A 25 48.03 30.66 9.22
CA VAL A 25 47.77 29.21 9.35
C VAL A 25 46.36 28.97 9.88
N ILE A 26 45.91 29.70 10.91
CA ILE A 26 44.55 29.57 11.44
C ILE A 26 43.53 30.04 10.41
N SER A 27 43.75 31.15 9.71
CA SER A 27 42.81 31.64 8.70
C SER A 27 42.68 30.66 7.53
N ALA A 28 43.80 30.08 7.08
CA ALA A 28 43.80 29.06 6.03
C ALA A 28 43.09 27.79 6.48
N ALA A 29 43.44 27.26 7.67
CA ALA A 29 42.82 26.06 8.22
C ALA A 29 41.33 26.24 8.51
N LEU A 30 40.92 27.41 9.02
CA LEU A 30 39.52 27.73 9.27
C LEU A 30 38.73 27.83 7.96
N THR A 31 39.31 28.45 6.93
CA THR A 31 38.65 28.56 5.61
C THR A 31 38.51 27.19 4.97
N GLU A 32 39.52 26.34 5.07
CA GLU A 32 39.50 24.97 4.57
C GLU A 32 38.45 24.11 5.30
N GLU A 33 38.40 24.17 6.63
CA GLU A 33 37.43 23.40 7.41
C GLU A 33 35.99 23.92 7.21
N ILE A 34 35.79 25.23 7.08
CA ILE A 34 34.50 25.81 6.72
C ILE A 34 34.07 25.34 5.33
N ASN A 35 34.95 25.41 4.33
CA ASN A 35 34.63 24.95 2.98
C ASN A 35 34.32 23.45 2.95
N ARG A 36 35.06 22.64 3.70
CA ARG A 36 34.79 21.20 3.82
C ARG A 36 33.44 20.93 4.47
N ALA A 37 33.13 21.60 5.58
CA ALA A 37 31.86 21.49 6.27
C ALA A 37 30.68 21.97 5.40
N LEU A 38 30.86 23.08 4.67
CA LEU A 38 29.83 23.62 3.76
C LEU A 38 29.60 22.67 2.60
N THR A 39 30.66 22.15 1.97
CA THR A 39 30.56 21.17 0.89
C THR A 39 29.86 19.91 1.36
N GLN A 40 30.22 19.41 2.55
CA GLN A 40 29.58 18.24 3.13
C GLN A 40 28.09 18.47 3.40
N ALA A 41 27.73 19.60 4.02
CA ALA A 41 26.34 19.96 4.26
C ALA A 41 25.53 20.15 2.96
N LEU A 42 26.14 20.74 1.93
CA LEU A 42 25.53 20.89 0.61
C LEU A 42 25.32 19.53 -0.07
N THR A 43 26.31 18.64 -0.04
CA THR A 43 26.18 17.29 -0.61
C THR A 43 25.18 16.43 0.14
N GLU A 44 25.10 16.54 1.46
CA GLU A 44 24.06 15.88 2.26
C GLU A 44 22.68 16.42 1.85
N GLY A 45 22.52 17.74 1.74
CA GLY A 45 21.28 18.37 1.29
C GLY A 45 20.85 17.95 -0.13
N GLU A 46 21.78 17.89 -1.08
CA GLU A 46 21.53 17.40 -2.45
C GLU A 46 21.16 15.91 -2.46
N PHE A 47 21.84 15.09 -1.66
CA PHE A 47 21.53 13.67 -1.51
C PHE A 47 20.13 13.44 -0.94
N TYR A 48 19.73 14.17 0.11
CA TYR A 48 18.38 14.08 0.65
C TYR A 48 17.32 14.53 -0.37
N ARG A 49 17.59 15.57 -1.17
CA ARG A 49 16.69 16.00 -2.25
C ARG A 49 16.56 14.95 -3.34
N ALA A 50 17.66 14.31 -3.74
CA ALA A 50 17.65 13.23 -4.72
C ALA A 50 16.82 12.02 -4.22
N ILE A 51 17.09 11.54 -2.99
CA ILE A 51 16.31 10.46 -2.38
C ILE A 51 14.83 10.82 -2.28
N SER A 52 14.50 12.06 -1.91
CA SER A 52 13.11 12.48 -1.79
C SER A 52 12.39 12.50 -3.15
N THR A 53 13.10 12.89 -4.21
CA THR A 53 12.59 12.86 -5.59
C THR A 53 12.37 11.43 -6.06
N ASP A 54 13.35 10.54 -5.83
CA ASP A 54 13.25 9.12 -6.18
C ASP A 54 12.12 8.43 -5.41
N LEU A 55 11.96 8.76 -4.12
CA LEU A 55 10.86 8.26 -3.28
C LEU A 55 9.51 8.76 -3.82
N GLN A 56 9.43 10.02 -4.25
CA GLN A 56 8.22 10.59 -4.83
C GLN A 56 7.86 9.92 -6.16
N GLU A 57 8.83 9.70 -7.04
CA GLU A 57 8.63 9.02 -8.30
C GLU A 57 8.24 7.55 -8.09
N GLY A 58 8.90 6.88 -7.15
CA GLY A 58 8.58 5.51 -6.72
C GLY A 58 7.16 5.39 -6.16
N LEU A 59 6.77 6.26 -5.22
CA LEU A 59 5.40 6.28 -4.70
C LEU A 59 4.38 6.61 -5.80
N LYS A 60 4.68 7.56 -6.69
CA LYS A 60 3.82 7.90 -7.83
C LYS A 60 3.67 6.72 -8.79
N SER A 61 4.73 5.95 -9.00
CA SER A 61 4.71 4.73 -9.83
C SER A 61 3.88 3.64 -9.17
N ILE A 62 4.13 3.33 -7.89
CA ILE A 62 3.35 2.35 -7.11
C ILE A 62 1.86 2.73 -7.14
N TYR A 63 1.58 4.01 -6.90
CA TYR A 63 0.23 4.54 -6.93
C TYR A 63 -0.44 4.35 -8.30
N ARG A 64 0.25 4.66 -9.41
CA ARG A 64 -0.25 4.45 -10.78
C ARG A 64 -0.41 2.99 -11.17
N GLU A 65 0.51 2.14 -10.74
CA GLU A 65 0.51 0.72 -11.08
C GLU A 65 -0.66 0.01 -10.41
N ILE A 66 -0.91 0.33 -9.14
CA ILE A 66 -2.11 -0.17 -8.45
C ILE A 66 -3.39 0.42 -9.07
N ASN A 67 -3.39 1.69 -9.48
CA ASN A 67 -4.50 2.31 -10.22
C ASN A 67 -4.83 1.56 -11.53
N THR A 68 -3.81 1.25 -12.32
CA THR A 68 -3.97 0.56 -13.63
C THR A 68 -4.51 -0.86 -13.44
N ALA A 69 -4.07 -1.56 -12.39
CA ALA A 69 -4.55 -2.89 -12.02
C ALA A 69 -6.02 -2.88 -11.55
N ALA A 70 -6.48 -1.79 -10.92
CA ALA A 70 -7.89 -1.64 -10.51
C ALA A 70 -8.82 -1.36 -11.71
N THR A 71 -8.40 -0.58 -12.71
CA THR A 71 -9.27 -0.15 -13.82
C THR A 71 -9.38 -1.12 -15.01
N SER A 72 -8.53 -2.14 -15.09
CA SER A 72 -8.40 -2.98 -16.30
C SER A 72 -9.51 -4.04 -16.48
N THR A 73 -10.55 -4.06 -15.63
CA THR A 73 -11.65 -5.05 -15.66
C THR A 73 -12.98 -4.57 -16.25
N GLY A 74 -13.01 -3.51 -17.07
CA GLY A 74 -14.02 -3.43 -18.14
C GLY A 74 -14.79 -2.12 -18.32
N SER A 75 -14.14 -0.98 -18.46
CA SER A 75 -14.77 0.20 -19.10
C SER A 75 -13.76 1.03 -19.88
N GLU A 76 -14.14 1.37 -21.12
CA GLU A 76 -13.34 2.17 -22.06
C GLU A 76 -13.00 3.57 -21.51
N PRO A 77 -11.90 4.18 -21.97
CA PRO A 77 -11.38 5.42 -21.41
C PRO A 77 -12.18 6.63 -21.91
N GLN A 78 -13.07 7.15 -21.08
CA GLN A 78 -13.58 8.52 -21.25
C GLN A 78 -12.60 9.51 -20.61
N VAL A 79 -12.10 10.41 -21.44
CA VAL A 79 -11.24 11.53 -21.09
C VAL A 79 -12.07 12.56 -20.31
N ALA A 80 -12.19 12.41 -19.00
CA ALA A 80 -12.69 13.47 -18.12
C ALA A 80 -12.25 13.24 -16.66
N ALA A 81 -11.45 14.18 -16.15
CA ALA A 81 -10.97 14.33 -14.77
C ALA A 81 -10.05 13.20 -14.23
N PRO A 82 -8.97 13.53 -13.49
CA PRO A 82 -8.16 12.53 -12.82
C PRO A 82 -9.06 11.84 -11.79
N PRO A 83 -9.25 10.51 -11.88
CA PRO A 83 -10.14 9.83 -10.97
C PRO A 83 -9.52 9.86 -9.56
N VAL A 84 -10.38 10.20 -8.61
CA VAL A 84 -10.08 10.48 -7.21
C VAL A 84 -9.37 9.29 -6.57
N ALA A 85 -8.26 9.57 -5.92
CA ALA A 85 -7.32 8.54 -5.47
C ALA A 85 -7.86 7.55 -4.43
N ASP A 86 -8.85 8.00 -3.66
CA ASP A 86 -9.48 7.27 -2.57
C ASP A 86 -10.69 6.44 -3.04
N GLU A 87 -11.31 6.79 -4.17
CA GLU A 87 -12.49 6.06 -4.70
C GLU A 87 -12.10 4.72 -5.34
N MET A 88 -10.87 4.56 -5.82
CA MET A 88 -10.48 3.48 -6.75
C MET A 88 -9.85 2.24 -6.10
N PHE A 89 -9.26 2.38 -4.91
CA PHE A 89 -8.69 1.25 -4.16
C PHE A 89 -9.73 0.60 -3.23
N SER A 90 -10.61 1.42 -2.66
CA SER A 90 -11.92 0.98 -2.16
C SER A 90 -12.62 0.11 -3.21
N GLU A 91 -12.56 0.48 -4.49
CA GLU A 91 -13.15 -0.29 -5.57
C GLU A 91 -12.51 -1.67 -5.74
N ALA A 92 -11.18 -1.82 -5.78
CA ALA A 92 -10.54 -3.14 -5.90
C ALA A 92 -10.84 -4.07 -4.71
N SER A 93 -10.83 -3.50 -3.50
CA SER A 93 -11.25 -4.19 -2.28
C SER A 93 -12.72 -4.60 -2.33
N THR A 94 -13.58 -3.70 -2.81
CA THR A 94 -15.02 -3.91 -3.01
C THR A 94 -15.29 -4.96 -4.10
N GLN A 95 -14.53 -4.95 -5.20
CA GLN A 95 -14.62 -5.91 -6.29
C GLN A 95 -14.21 -7.32 -5.81
N LEU A 96 -13.12 -7.45 -5.05
CA LEU A 96 -12.76 -8.72 -4.41
C LEU A 96 -13.82 -9.18 -3.42
N GLY A 97 -14.42 -8.26 -2.66
CA GLY A 97 -15.58 -8.53 -1.81
C GLY A 97 -16.80 -9.01 -2.60
N ALA A 98 -17.08 -8.39 -3.74
CA ALA A 98 -18.18 -8.75 -4.64
C ALA A 98 -17.95 -10.12 -5.31
N ILE A 99 -16.72 -10.43 -5.73
CA ILE A 99 -16.33 -11.75 -6.24
C ILE A 99 -16.54 -12.80 -5.15
N LEU A 100 -16.11 -12.50 -3.92
CA LEU A 100 -16.31 -13.42 -2.79
C LEU A 100 -17.80 -13.68 -2.53
N GLN A 101 -18.61 -12.62 -2.46
CA GLN A 101 -20.06 -12.74 -2.26
C GLN A 101 -20.74 -13.51 -3.40
N THR A 102 -20.36 -13.23 -4.65
CA THR A 102 -20.92 -13.92 -5.83
C THR A 102 -20.53 -15.40 -5.82
N THR A 103 -19.31 -15.72 -5.39
CA THR A 103 -18.82 -17.11 -5.26
C THR A 103 -19.50 -17.84 -4.11
N GLU A 104 -19.71 -17.17 -2.97
CA GLU A 104 -20.51 -17.68 -1.83
C GLU A 104 -21.94 -18.02 -2.30
N LYS A 105 -22.61 -17.09 -2.97
CA LYS A 105 -23.99 -17.29 -3.47
C LYS A 105 -24.09 -18.37 -4.54
N ALA A 106 -23.12 -18.45 -5.45
CA ALA A 106 -23.08 -19.50 -6.47
C ALA A 106 -22.90 -20.88 -5.82
N THR A 107 -22.05 -20.99 -4.81
CA THR A 107 -21.82 -22.24 -4.07
C THR A 107 -23.07 -22.66 -3.31
N GLU A 108 -23.73 -21.73 -2.61
CA GLU A 108 -25.02 -21.97 -1.93
C GLU A 108 -26.07 -22.50 -2.92
N SER A 109 -26.20 -21.86 -4.09
CA SER A 109 -27.13 -22.30 -5.14
C SER A 109 -26.81 -23.70 -5.68
N ILE A 110 -25.52 -24.05 -5.80
CA ILE A 110 -25.09 -25.40 -6.23
C ILE A 110 -25.44 -26.43 -5.15
N MET A 111 -25.18 -26.12 -3.88
CA MET A 111 -25.51 -27.00 -2.76
C MET A 111 -27.03 -27.25 -2.67
N GLU A 112 -27.86 -26.23 -2.79
CA GLU A 112 -29.33 -26.37 -2.85
C GLU A 112 -29.78 -27.29 -3.99
N LEU A 113 -29.16 -27.16 -5.16
CA LEU A 113 -29.46 -28.02 -6.31
C LEU A 113 -29.05 -29.48 -6.04
N VAL A 114 -27.88 -29.69 -5.44
CA VAL A 114 -27.39 -31.02 -5.06
C VAL A 114 -28.31 -31.67 -4.02
N GLU A 115 -28.74 -30.94 -2.99
CA GLU A 115 -29.71 -31.42 -2.00
C GLU A 115 -31.02 -31.86 -2.65
N LYS A 116 -31.57 -31.03 -3.54
CA LYS A 116 -32.77 -31.38 -4.32
C LYS A 116 -32.59 -32.65 -5.15
N HIS A 117 -31.39 -32.89 -5.68
CA HIS A 117 -31.09 -34.11 -6.43
C HIS A 117 -30.94 -35.33 -5.52
N LEU A 118 -30.36 -35.18 -4.32
CA LEU A 118 -30.32 -36.24 -3.30
C LEU A 118 -31.74 -36.65 -2.88
N ASP A 119 -32.63 -35.70 -2.59
CA ASP A 119 -34.05 -35.97 -2.30
C ASP A 119 -34.76 -36.67 -3.48
N SER A 120 -34.43 -36.29 -4.72
CA SER A 120 -34.97 -36.95 -5.91
C SER A 120 -34.45 -38.37 -6.05
N SER A 121 -33.19 -38.60 -5.71
CA SER A 121 -32.55 -39.91 -5.72
C SER A 121 -33.17 -40.84 -4.68
N GLU A 122 -33.44 -40.35 -3.47
CA GLU A 122 -34.12 -41.11 -2.42
C GLU A 122 -35.55 -41.51 -2.84
N ARG A 123 -36.30 -40.59 -3.46
CA ARG A 123 -37.62 -40.89 -4.03
C ARG A 123 -37.54 -41.92 -5.15
N ALA A 124 -36.51 -41.85 -6.00
CA ALA A 124 -36.28 -42.83 -7.05
C ALA A 124 -35.99 -44.23 -6.48
N MET A 125 -35.16 -44.33 -5.42
CA MET A 125 -34.95 -45.59 -4.70
C MET A 125 -36.26 -46.15 -4.15
N THR A 126 -37.06 -45.33 -3.47
CA THR A 126 -38.35 -45.76 -2.90
C THR A 126 -39.30 -46.31 -3.98
N LEU A 127 -39.34 -45.67 -5.15
CA LEU A 127 -40.12 -46.16 -6.29
C LEU A 127 -39.55 -47.48 -6.84
N LEU A 128 -38.23 -47.61 -6.99
CA LEU A 128 -37.57 -48.85 -7.41
C LEU A 128 -37.80 -50.00 -6.43
N ASP A 129 -37.86 -49.72 -5.13
CA ASP A 129 -38.20 -50.69 -4.09
C ASP A 129 -39.67 -51.12 -4.19
N SER A 130 -40.58 -50.19 -4.48
CA SER A 130 -42.01 -50.51 -4.67
C SER A 130 -42.30 -51.33 -5.94
N LEU A 131 -41.44 -51.21 -6.95
CA LEU A 131 -41.53 -51.97 -8.21
C LEU A 131 -40.89 -53.36 -8.11
N ASP A 132 -40.17 -53.62 -7.03
CA ASP A 132 -39.56 -54.91 -6.75
C ASP A 132 -40.64 -55.90 -6.29
N ASN A 133 -41.00 -56.79 -7.21
CA ASN A 133 -41.99 -57.84 -6.98
C ASN A 133 -41.34 -59.21 -6.71
N GLY A 134 -40.05 -59.23 -6.33
CA GLY A 134 -39.31 -60.46 -6.01
C GLY A 134 -38.85 -61.26 -7.23
N ALA A 135 -39.13 -60.80 -8.45
CA ALA A 135 -38.56 -61.35 -9.67
C ALA A 135 -37.23 -60.63 -9.98
N ALA A 136 -36.16 -61.39 -10.23
CA ALA A 136 -34.89 -60.81 -10.63
C ALA A 136 -35.02 -60.10 -11.98
N ARG A 137 -35.02 -58.75 -11.94
CA ARG A 137 -35.02 -57.88 -13.12
C ARG A 137 -33.68 -57.16 -13.18
N PRO A 138 -32.76 -57.58 -14.08
CA PRO A 138 -31.42 -56.99 -14.14
C PRO A 138 -31.44 -55.48 -14.39
N GLU A 139 -32.44 -54.97 -15.10
CA GLU A 139 -32.63 -53.53 -15.36
C GLU A 139 -32.93 -52.73 -14.08
N ILE A 140 -33.68 -53.31 -13.14
CA ILE A 140 -33.95 -52.67 -11.84
C ILE A 140 -32.68 -52.64 -10.99
N ALA A 141 -31.89 -53.71 -11.02
CA ALA A 141 -30.61 -53.77 -10.30
C ALA A 141 -29.61 -52.74 -10.84
N GLU A 142 -29.53 -52.58 -12.17
CA GLU A 142 -28.69 -51.56 -12.82
C GLU A 142 -29.14 -50.15 -12.45
N LEU A 143 -30.46 -49.87 -12.48
CA LEU A 143 -31.00 -48.56 -12.07
C LEU A 143 -30.72 -48.25 -10.59
N ARG A 144 -30.82 -49.24 -9.68
CA ARG A 144 -30.46 -49.05 -8.27
C ARG A 144 -28.98 -48.72 -8.11
N ALA A 145 -28.10 -49.48 -8.76
CA ALA A 145 -26.66 -49.25 -8.70
C ALA A 145 -26.30 -47.85 -9.24
N GLY A 146 -26.88 -47.44 -10.37
CA GLY A 146 -26.66 -46.12 -10.94
C GLY A 146 -27.17 -44.98 -10.04
N ASN A 147 -28.34 -45.15 -9.42
CA ASN A 147 -28.90 -44.15 -8.52
C ASN A 147 -28.14 -44.03 -7.19
N GLN A 148 -27.61 -45.16 -6.69
CA GLN A 148 -26.72 -45.15 -5.52
C GLN A 148 -25.40 -44.44 -5.85
N ALA A 149 -24.75 -44.78 -6.97
CA ALA A 149 -23.52 -44.12 -7.40
C ALA A 149 -23.70 -42.60 -7.57
N LEU A 150 -24.81 -42.18 -8.19
CA LEU A 150 -25.17 -40.77 -8.30
C LEU A 150 -25.29 -40.09 -6.92
N SER A 151 -25.91 -40.76 -5.95
CA SER A 151 -26.06 -40.20 -4.59
C SER A 151 -24.72 -40.06 -3.88
N GLU A 152 -23.82 -41.03 -4.07
CA GLU A 152 -22.45 -40.99 -3.55
C GLU A 152 -21.66 -39.83 -4.16
N ASP A 153 -21.70 -39.66 -5.49
CA ASP A 153 -21.05 -38.54 -6.20
C ASP A 153 -21.58 -37.18 -5.73
N LEU A 154 -22.90 -37.05 -5.54
CA LEU A 154 -23.54 -35.82 -5.05
C LEU A 154 -23.10 -35.48 -3.61
N MET A 155 -22.95 -36.49 -2.74
CA MET A 155 -22.40 -36.28 -1.38
C MET A 155 -20.92 -35.87 -1.42
N GLU A 156 -20.14 -36.42 -2.35
CA GLU A 156 -18.75 -36.00 -2.54
C GLU A 156 -18.66 -34.54 -2.99
N ILE A 157 -19.52 -34.10 -3.90
CA ILE A 157 -19.62 -32.68 -4.32
C ILE A 157 -19.95 -31.78 -3.11
N MET A 158 -20.93 -32.13 -2.28
CA MET A 158 -21.26 -31.36 -1.07
C MET A 158 -20.04 -31.23 -0.14
N THR A 159 -19.32 -32.34 0.04
CA THR A 159 -18.12 -32.37 0.88
C THR A 159 -17.01 -31.49 0.30
N ALA A 160 -16.77 -31.55 -1.01
CA ALA A 160 -15.76 -30.74 -1.68
C ALA A 160 -16.07 -29.24 -1.59
N LEU A 161 -17.33 -28.85 -1.73
CA LEU A 161 -17.77 -27.45 -1.65
C LEU A 161 -17.75 -26.91 -0.21
N SER A 162 -17.76 -27.77 0.81
CA SER A 162 -17.71 -27.34 2.22
C SER A 162 -16.42 -26.57 2.61
N PHE A 163 -15.32 -26.73 1.85
CA PHE A 163 -14.07 -25.98 2.04
C PHE A 163 -14.16 -24.49 1.64
N GLN A 164 -15.24 -24.09 0.98
CA GLN A 164 -15.45 -22.72 0.51
C GLN A 164 -15.45 -21.70 1.66
N ASP A 165 -15.91 -22.07 2.86
CA ASP A 165 -15.85 -21.20 4.05
C ASP A 165 -14.41 -20.80 4.40
N LEU A 166 -13.47 -21.76 4.39
CA LEU A 166 -12.07 -21.50 4.69
C LEU A 166 -11.42 -20.60 3.62
N THR A 167 -11.75 -20.81 2.35
CA THR A 167 -11.29 -19.96 1.25
C THR A 167 -11.85 -18.55 1.39
N GLY A 168 -13.14 -18.41 1.73
CA GLY A 168 -13.77 -17.12 1.94
C GLY A 168 -13.14 -16.34 3.09
N GLN A 169 -12.84 -16.99 4.21
CA GLN A 169 -12.11 -16.37 5.32
C GLN A 169 -10.70 -15.91 4.92
N ARG A 170 -9.97 -16.71 4.13
CA ARG A 170 -8.64 -16.33 3.62
C ARG A 170 -8.70 -15.11 2.72
N ILE A 171 -9.67 -15.06 1.80
CA ILE A 171 -9.87 -13.90 0.92
C ILE A 171 -10.22 -12.66 1.76
N LYS A 172 -11.14 -12.76 2.73
CA LYS A 172 -11.47 -11.64 3.65
C LYS A 172 -10.23 -11.08 4.34
N ARG A 173 -9.28 -11.93 4.78
CA ARG A 173 -8.01 -11.50 5.37
C ARG A 173 -7.09 -10.80 4.37
N ILE A 174 -7.00 -11.30 3.13
CA ILE A 174 -6.20 -10.67 2.07
C ILE A 174 -6.76 -9.29 1.75
N VAL A 175 -8.08 -9.18 1.60
CA VAL A 175 -8.78 -7.92 1.34
C VAL A 175 -8.50 -6.90 2.46
N ALA A 176 -8.61 -7.31 3.73
CA ALA A 176 -8.28 -6.44 4.86
C ALA A 176 -6.81 -6.00 4.89
N ALA A 177 -5.88 -6.89 4.50
CA ALA A 177 -4.46 -6.56 4.41
C ALA A 177 -4.18 -5.54 3.29
N LEU A 178 -4.84 -5.68 2.13
CA LEU A 178 -4.72 -4.73 1.02
C LEU A 178 -5.23 -3.34 1.42
N GLN A 179 -6.39 -3.25 2.09
CA GLN A 179 -6.92 -1.98 2.63
C GLN A 179 -5.94 -1.32 3.61
N GLN A 180 -5.24 -2.11 4.42
CA GLN A 180 -4.26 -1.58 5.36
C GLN A 180 -2.97 -1.10 4.66
N ILE A 181 -2.52 -1.79 3.61
CA ILE A 181 -1.38 -1.35 2.79
C ILE A 181 -1.71 -0.04 2.09
N GLU A 182 -2.88 0.04 1.46
CA GLU A 182 -3.40 1.25 0.83
C GLU A 182 -3.34 2.44 1.77
N LYS A 183 -3.91 2.32 2.96
CA LYS A 183 -3.90 3.36 3.99
C LYS A 183 -2.50 3.81 4.36
N VAL A 184 -1.55 2.89 4.50
CA VAL A 184 -0.16 3.24 4.83
C VAL A 184 0.53 3.96 3.68
N VAL A 185 0.32 3.51 2.44
CA VAL A 185 0.89 4.14 1.23
C VAL A 185 0.31 5.53 1.03
N PHE A 186 -1.00 5.71 1.20
CA PHE A 186 -1.66 7.01 1.11
C PHE A 186 -1.18 7.98 2.20
N GLU A 187 -1.14 7.54 3.47
CA GLU A 187 -0.62 8.36 4.58
C GLU A 187 0.84 8.76 4.35
N LEU A 188 1.67 7.85 3.85
CA LEU A 188 3.07 8.11 3.51
C LEU A 188 3.18 9.12 2.36
N TYR A 189 2.37 8.95 1.31
CA TYR A 189 2.35 9.85 0.16
C TYR A 189 1.96 11.26 0.57
N MET A 190 0.86 11.40 1.32
CA MET A 190 0.38 12.68 1.83
C MET A 190 1.37 13.33 2.78
N ALA A 191 1.92 12.59 3.75
CA ALA A 191 2.89 13.14 4.69
C ALA A 191 4.17 13.61 3.97
N THR A 192 4.64 12.87 2.96
CA THR A 192 5.85 13.21 2.19
C THR A 192 5.61 14.43 1.30
N GLY A 193 4.48 14.46 0.58
CA GLY A 193 4.09 15.60 -0.25
C GLY A 193 3.91 16.89 0.57
N LEU A 194 3.20 16.80 1.70
CA LEU A 194 3.00 17.94 2.60
C LEU A 194 4.31 18.44 3.22
N SER A 195 5.22 17.53 3.61
CA SER A 195 6.51 17.90 4.22
C SER A 195 7.41 18.62 3.24
N MET A 196 7.48 18.17 1.99
CA MET A 196 8.27 18.83 0.96
C MET A 196 7.74 20.21 0.60
N LYS A 197 6.42 20.35 0.44
CA LYS A 197 5.81 21.66 0.14
C LYS A 197 6.00 22.66 1.28
N ALA A 198 5.94 22.21 2.53
CA ALA A 198 6.24 23.03 3.69
C ALA A 198 7.73 23.45 3.74
N LEU A 199 8.65 22.58 3.34
CA LEU A 199 10.08 22.89 3.24
C LEU A 199 10.38 23.90 2.11
N GLU A 200 9.66 23.84 0.98
CA GLU A 200 9.77 24.81 -0.11
C GLU A 200 9.24 26.19 0.28
N LEU A 201 8.11 26.24 1.01
CA LEU A 201 7.48 27.49 1.44
C LEU A 201 8.20 28.14 2.62
N ASN A 202 8.82 27.36 3.51
CA ASN A 202 9.52 27.83 4.71
C ASN A 202 10.84 27.08 4.92
N PRO A 203 11.90 27.39 4.15
CA PRO A 203 13.19 26.71 4.25
C PRO A 203 13.93 26.94 5.58
N GLU A 204 13.50 27.90 6.40
CA GLU A 204 14.10 28.23 7.70
C GLU A 204 13.48 27.46 8.88
N GLN A 205 12.36 26.74 8.67
CA GLN A 205 11.73 25.94 9.72
C GLN A 205 12.46 24.62 9.95
N SER A 206 12.43 24.14 11.21
CA SER A 206 12.99 22.84 11.58
C SER A 206 12.32 21.71 10.80
N VAL A 207 13.13 20.87 10.15
CA VAL A 207 12.68 19.71 9.39
C VAL A 207 11.77 18.79 10.23
N GLU A 208 12.05 18.67 11.53
CA GLU A 208 11.26 17.82 12.42
C GLU A 208 9.87 18.41 12.74
N GLU A 209 9.77 19.74 12.86
CA GLU A 209 8.49 20.43 13.06
C GLU A 209 7.61 20.32 11.80
N ILE A 210 8.21 20.51 10.62
CA ILE A 210 7.53 20.34 9.33
C ILE A 210 6.99 18.91 9.19
N ARG A 211 7.80 17.90 9.53
CA ARG A 211 7.43 16.50 9.41
C ARG A 211 6.27 16.12 10.34
N GLN A 212 6.30 16.61 11.59
CA GLN A 212 5.23 16.36 12.56
C GLN A 212 3.92 17.02 12.14
N THR A 213 3.98 18.27 11.67
CA THR A 213 2.80 19.02 11.22
C THR A 213 2.18 18.38 9.97
N SER A 214 3.02 17.93 9.04
CA SER A 214 2.59 17.27 7.80
C SER A 214 1.96 15.91 8.06
N LYS A 215 2.52 15.12 8.99
CA LYS A 215 1.94 13.83 9.40
C LYS A 215 0.61 14.01 10.13
N ALA A 216 0.49 15.02 11.00
CA ALA A 216 -0.76 15.34 11.68
C ALA A 216 -1.85 15.76 10.69
N ARG A 217 -1.49 16.58 9.70
CA ARG A 217 -2.42 17.04 8.65
C ARG A 217 -2.86 15.89 7.73
N ALA A 218 -1.93 15.04 7.29
CA ALA A 218 -2.22 13.81 6.55
C ALA A 218 -3.19 12.88 7.32
N THR A 219 -3.03 12.79 8.63
CA THR A 219 -3.92 11.97 9.49
C THR A 219 -5.29 12.63 9.69
N SER A 220 -5.39 13.96 9.67
CA SER A 220 -6.65 14.71 9.86
C SER A 220 -7.59 14.66 8.64
N LEU A 221 -7.02 14.53 7.44
CA LEU A 221 -7.76 14.38 6.17
C LEU A 221 -8.53 13.05 6.09
N LYS A 222 -8.37 12.19 7.10
CA LYS A 222 -8.97 10.86 7.24
C LYS A 222 -10.19 10.83 8.18
N GLY A 223 -10.65 11.99 8.68
CA GLY A 223 -11.87 12.08 9.48
C GLY A 223 -13.10 11.53 8.73
N PRO A 224 -14.26 11.31 9.40
CA PRO A 224 -15.48 10.85 8.74
C PRO A 224 -15.73 11.69 7.48
N GLN A 225 -15.77 11.03 6.33
CA GLN A 225 -15.78 11.69 5.04
C GLN A 225 -17.16 12.29 4.78
N ASP A 226 -17.37 13.53 5.24
CA ASP A 226 -18.35 14.42 4.65
C ASP A 226 -17.80 14.93 3.31
N ALA A 227 -18.67 15.23 2.34
CA ALA A 227 -18.27 15.66 0.99
C ALA A 227 -17.25 16.83 0.95
N SER A 228 -17.14 17.60 2.03
CA SER A 228 -16.15 18.67 2.19
C SER A 228 -14.70 18.18 2.38
N SER A 229 -14.46 17.04 3.04
CA SER A 229 -13.09 16.54 3.24
C SER A 229 -12.48 15.96 1.97
N GLN A 230 -13.34 15.54 1.02
CA GLN A 230 -12.90 15.01 -0.27
C GLN A 230 -12.31 16.10 -1.17
N THR A 231 -12.98 17.25 -1.23
CA THR A 231 -12.48 18.42 -1.96
C THR A 231 -11.12 18.88 -1.42
N ASP A 232 -10.93 18.83 -0.10
CA ASP A 232 -9.66 19.20 0.54
C ASP A 232 -8.50 18.24 0.20
N VAL A 233 -8.79 16.95 0.00
CA VAL A 233 -7.82 15.93 -0.44
C VAL A 233 -7.48 16.12 -1.92
N ASP A 234 -8.48 16.34 -2.77
CA ASP A 234 -8.30 16.53 -4.21
C ASP A 234 -7.55 17.84 -4.52
N ASP A 235 -7.85 18.91 -3.79
CA ASP A 235 -7.13 20.18 -3.86
C ASP A 235 -5.67 20.02 -3.39
N LEU A 236 -5.40 19.10 -2.46
CA LEU A 236 -4.04 18.79 -2.02
C LEU A 236 -3.26 17.95 -3.03
N LEU A 237 -3.93 16.96 -3.65
CA LEU A 237 -3.35 16.11 -4.70
C LEU A 237 -3.02 16.93 -5.96
N SER A 238 -3.93 17.81 -6.40
CA SER A 238 -3.69 18.73 -7.50
C SER A 238 -2.53 19.69 -7.24
N GLN A 239 -2.46 20.18 -6.01
CA GLN A 239 -1.35 20.98 -5.50
C GLN A 239 0.00 20.22 -5.41
N LEU A 240 -0.02 18.90 -5.49
CA LEU A 240 1.15 18.01 -5.51
C LEU A 240 1.48 17.51 -6.94
N GLY A 241 0.75 17.99 -7.96
CA GLY A 241 1.01 17.67 -9.36
C GLY A 241 0.41 16.34 -9.84
N LEU A 242 -0.79 16.02 -9.34
CA LEU A 242 -1.65 14.93 -9.81
C LEU A 242 -2.99 15.46 -10.32
#